data_AF-A0A933CX71-F1
#
_entry.id   AF-A0A933CX71-F1
#
_cell.length_a   1.000
_cell.length_b   1.000
_cell.length_c   1.000
_cell.angle_alpha   90.00
_cell.angle_beta   90.00
_cell.angle_gamma   90.00
#
_symmetry.space_group_name_H-M   'P 1'
#
loop_
_entity.id
_entity.type
_entity.pdbx_description
1 polymer ?
#
loop_
_entity_poly.entity_id
_entity_poly.type
_entity_poly.pdbx_seq_one_letter_code
_entity_poly.pdbx_strand_id
1 'polypeptide(L)' 'MDEHDDFVVLDLKAVHSSDSVVGQILRYMGYVRENLAEKAGKKVRGIVFTPSYDEQLRLAAREAGIQVLRVRIK' A
#
# COMPACT_ATOMS: atom_id res chain seq x y z
N MET A 1 8.25 9.61 -2.28
CA MET A 1 7.61 9.99 -3.56
C MET A 1 8.29 9.18 -4.66
N ASP A 2 7.64 8.98 -5.79
CA ASP A 2 8.24 8.27 -6.92
C ASP A 2 8.91 9.20 -7.93
N GLU A 3 9.37 8.68 -9.08
CA GLU A 3 10.05 9.50 -10.09
C GLU A 3 9.16 10.60 -10.71
N HIS A 4 7.84 10.51 -10.57
CA HIS A 4 6.88 11.52 -11.04
C HIS A 4 6.46 12.50 -9.93
N ASP A 5 7.14 12.45 -8.78
CA ASP A 5 6.84 13.25 -7.59
C ASP A 5 5.46 12.93 -6.96
N ASP A 6 4.87 11.78 -7.32
CA ASP A 6 3.61 11.28 -6.74
C ASP A 6 3.86 10.62 -5.37
N PHE A 7 2.82 10.60 -4.53
CA PHE A 7 2.92 10.02 -3.19
C PHE A 7 2.83 8.49 -3.23
N VAL A 8 3.71 7.86 -2.43
CA VAL A 8 3.71 6.41 -2.21
C VAL A 8 3.51 6.17 -0.73
N VAL A 9 2.42 5.48 -0.38
CA VAL A 9 2.17 5.01 0.98
C VAL A 9 2.68 3.59 1.09
N LEU A 10 3.50 3.34 2.10
CA LEU A 10 4.15 2.06 2.31
C LEU A 10 3.74 1.47 3.66
N ASP A 11 3.23 0.25 3.66
CA ASP A 11 2.96 -0.52 4.88
C ASP A 11 3.90 -1.73 4.95
N LEU A 12 4.79 -1.73 5.95
CA LEU A 12 5.76 -2.79 6.18
C LEU A 12 5.26 -3.75 7.26
N LYS A 13 5.13 -5.02 6.92
CA LYS A 13 4.80 -6.11 7.85
C LYS A 13 6.00 -7.01 8.05
N ALA A 14 6.31 -7.27 9.32
CA ALA A 14 7.37 -8.19 9.72
C ALA A 14 6.93 -9.67 9.68
N VAL A 15 5.63 -9.93 9.49
CA VAL A 15 5.01 -11.25 9.61
C VAL A 15 4.07 -11.54 8.44
N HIS A 16 3.66 -12.80 8.32
CA HIS A 16 2.62 -13.21 7.38
C HIS A 16 1.39 -12.32 7.47
N SER A 17 0.84 -11.95 6.32
CA SER A 17 -0.24 -10.96 6.21
C SER A 17 -1.45 -11.50 5.45
N SER A 18 -2.65 -11.10 5.88
CA SER A 18 -3.94 -11.46 5.26
C SER A 18 -4.67 -10.20 4.78
N ASP A 19 -5.83 -10.32 4.14
CA ASP A 19 -6.56 -9.24 3.47
C ASP A 19 -6.85 -8.00 4.36
N SER A 20 -6.91 -8.16 5.69
CA SER A 20 -7.05 -7.07 6.66
C SER A 20 -6.04 -5.93 6.50
N VAL A 21 -4.87 -6.15 5.86
CA VAL A 21 -3.92 -5.06 5.57
C VAL A 21 -4.45 -4.07 4.55
N VAL A 22 -5.34 -4.50 3.64
CA VAL A 22 -5.93 -3.64 2.62
C VAL A 22 -6.66 -2.47 3.27
N GLY A 23 -7.47 -2.73 4.30
CA GLY A 23 -8.16 -1.67 5.04
C GLY A 23 -7.22 -0.74 5.79
N GLN A 24 -6.06 -1.23 6.24
CA GLN A 24 -5.04 -0.40 6.90
C GLN A 24 -4.41 0.58 5.91
N ILE A 25 -3.86 0.08 4.80
CA ILE A 25 -3.18 0.92 3.82
C ILE A 25 -4.14 1.88 3.10
N LEU A 26 -5.39 1.47 2.82
CA LEU A 26 -6.40 2.36 2.23
C LEU A 26 -6.69 3.58 3.11
N ARG A 27 -6.71 3.40 4.44
CA ARG A 27 -6.92 4.52 5.38
C ARG A 27 -5.78 5.54 5.30
N TYR A 28 -4.54 5.05 5.24
CA TYR A 28 -3.36 5.91 5.09
C TYR A 28 -3.32 6.60 3.72
N MET A 29 -3.64 5.86 2.65
CA MET A 29 -3.76 6.44 1.31
C MET A 29 -4.84 7.53 1.24
N GLY A 30 -6.00 7.30 1.89
CA GLY A 30 -7.07 8.29 1.99
C GLY A 30 -6.61 9.57 2.68
N TYR A 31 -5.98 9.44 3.85
CA TYR A 31 -5.44 10.58 4.58
C TYR A 31 -4.42 11.38 3.75
N VAL A 32 -3.45 10.70 3.13
CA VAL A 32 -2.43 11.36 2.28
C VAL A 32 -3.08 12.04 1.08
N ARG A 33 -4.10 11.42 0.48
CA ARG A 33 -4.81 12.00 -0.65
C ARG A 33 -5.48 13.33 -0.27
N GLU A 34 -6.31 13.31 0.76
CA GLU A 34 -7.09 14.46 1.23
C GLU A 34 -6.20 15.60 1.74
N ASN A 35 -5.14 15.28 2.47
CA ASN A 35 -4.37 16.29 3.19
C ASN A 35 -3.16 16.82 2.42
N LEU A 36 -2.58 16.01 1.52
CA LEU A 36 -1.29 16.30 0.88
C LEU A 36 -1.38 16.28 -0.66
N ALA A 37 -2.03 15.27 -1.23
CA ALA A 37 -1.95 15.04 -2.66
C ALA A 37 -2.90 15.92 -3.48
N GLU A 38 -4.15 16.08 -3.05
CA GLU A 38 -5.18 16.85 -3.79
C GLU A 38 -4.75 18.30 -4.00
N LYS A 39 -4.24 18.95 -2.95
CA LYS A 39 -3.75 20.35 -3.01
C LYS A 39 -2.58 20.53 -3.97
N ALA A 40 -1.81 19.47 -4.21
CA ALA A 40 -0.64 19.47 -5.09
C ALA A 40 -0.93 18.90 -6.48
N GLY A 41 -2.17 18.45 -6.75
CA GLY A 41 -2.51 17.76 -8.00
C GLY A 41 -1.79 16.42 -8.19
N LYS A 42 -1.35 15.79 -7.10
CA LYS A 42 -0.55 14.55 -7.11
C LYS A 42 -1.41 13.31 -6.92
N LYS A 43 -0.92 12.17 -7.39
CA LYS A 43 -1.55 10.86 -7.16
C LYS A 43 -1.02 10.22 -5.88
N VAL A 44 -1.74 9.20 -5.42
CA VAL A 44 -1.37 8.37 -4.26
C VAL A 44 -1.51 6.90 -4.63
N ARG A 45 -0.42 6.14 -4.46
CA ARG A 45 -0.40 4.68 -4.62
C ARG A 45 0.07 3.98 -3.34
N GLY A 46 -0.40 2.75 -3.15
CA GLY A 46 -0.12 1.94 -1.96
C GLY A 46 0.78 0.73 -2.28
N ILE A 47 1.75 0.48 -1.42
CA ILE A 47 2.61 -0.71 -1.45
C ILE A 47 2.62 -1.38 -0.08
N VAL A 48 2.31 -2.68 -0.03
CA VAL A 48 2.50 -3.52 1.15
C VAL A 48 3.76 -4.36 0.98
N PHE A 49 4.69 -4.25 1.93
CA PHE A 49 5.84 -5.15 2.03
C PHE A 49 5.60 -6.18 3.12
N THR A 50 5.72 -7.47 2.80
CA THR A 50 5.51 -8.55 3.77
C THR A 50 6.34 -9.78 3.43
N PRO A 51 6.84 -10.58 4.40
CA PRO A 51 7.58 -11.81 4.10
C PRO A 51 6.73 -12.89 3.42
N SER A 52 5.42 -12.90 3.67
CA SER A 52 4.47 -13.81 3.02
C SER A 52 3.05 -13.30 3.15
N TYR A 53 2.17 -13.73 2.24
CA TYR A 53 0.76 -13.36 2.24
C TYR A 53 -0.11 -14.48 1.71
N ASP A 54 -1.38 -14.48 2.10
CA ASP A 54 -2.39 -15.43 1.60
C ASP A 54 -2.99 -14.99 0.25
N GLU A 55 -3.73 -15.91 -0.36
CA GLU A 55 -4.40 -15.64 -1.63
C GLU A 55 -5.49 -14.56 -1.50
N GLN A 56 -6.11 -14.45 -0.32
CA GLN A 56 -7.14 -13.44 -0.04
C GLN A 56 -6.55 -12.03 -0.14
N LEU A 57 -5.38 -11.80 0.47
CA LEU A 57 -4.64 -10.54 0.33
C LEU A 57 -4.23 -10.29 -1.12
N ARG A 58 -3.76 -11.31 -1.85
CA ARG A 58 -3.39 -11.15 -3.26
C ARG A 58 -4.58 -10.65 -4.11
N LEU A 59 -5.76 -11.24 -3.91
CA LEU A 59 -6.98 -10.90 -4.64
C LEU A 59 -7.51 -9.52 -4.22
N ALA A 60 -7.63 -9.26 -2.92
CA ALA A 60 -8.14 -8.00 -2.39
C ALA A 60 -7.25 -6.82 -2.77
N ALA A 61 -5.92 -6.97 -2.66
CA ALA A 61 -4.98 -5.91 -3.03
C ALA A 61 -5.02 -5.61 -4.52
N ARG A 62 -5.16 -6.64 -5.38
CA ARG A 62 -5.30 -6.45 -6.84
C ARG A 62 -6.52 -5.59 -7.18
N GLU A 63 -7.69 -5.90 -6.62
CA GLU A 63 -8.90 -5.11 -6.91
C GLU A 63 -8.86 -3.70 -6.30
N ALA A 64 -8.17 -3.54 -5.16
CA ALA A 64 -7.97 -2.24 -4.55
C ALA A 64 -6.85 -1.40 -5.19
N GLY A 65 -6.16 -1.91 -6.22
CA GLY A 65 -5.03 -1.21 -6.86
C GLY A 65 -3.81 -1.04 -5.95
N ILE A 66 -3.61 -1.95 -4.99
CA ILE A 66 -2.50 -1.97 -4.04
C ILE A 66 -1.48 -3.00 -4.50
N GLN A 67 -0.21 -2.61 -4.53
CA GLN A 67 0.88 -3.53 -4.84
C GLN A 67 1.33 -4.27 -3.58
N VAL A 68 1.44 -5.61 -3.65
CA VAL A 68 2.00 -6.41 -2.57
C VAL A 68 3.35 -6.97 -3.02
N LEU A 69 4.39 -6.70 -2.26
CA LEU A 69 5.76 -7.11 -2.56
C LEU A 69 6.29 -8.01 -1.45
N ARG A 70 6.81 -9.17 -1.84
CA ARG A 70 7.42 -10.11 -0.91
C ARG A 70 8.84 -9.66 -0.57
N VAL A 71 9.14 -9.48 0.71
CA VAL A 71 10.49 -9.14 1.19
C VAL A 71 11.14 -10.33 1.87
N ARG A 72 12.46 -10.51 1.70
CA ARG A 72 13.24 -11.48 2.46
C ARG A 72 14.10 -10.71 3.45
N ILE A 73 13.86 -10.91 4.74
CA ILE A 73 14.75 -10.41 5.79
C ILE A 73 15.83 -11.47 5.96
N LYS A 74 17.08 -11.08 5.69
CA LYS A 74 18.27 -11.92 5.88
C LYS A 74 18.74 -11.87 7.33
#